data_AF-A0A947QU80-F1
#
_entry.id   AF-A0A947QU80-F1
#
_cell.length_a   1.000
_cell.length_b   1.000
_cell.length_c   1.000
_cell.angle_alpha   90.00
_cell.angle_beta   90.00
_cell.angle_gamma   90.00
#
_symmetry.space_group_name_H-M   'P 1'
#
loop_
_entity.id
_entity.type
_entity.pdbx_description
1 polymer ?
#
loop_
_entity_poly.entity_id
_entity_poly.type
_entity_poly.pdbx_seq_one_letter_code
_entity_poly.pdbx_strand_id
1 'polypeptide(L)'
;MKILIGDQVKVMVGKDRGKTGLVTRVLPKSNLVYVAGVNQTVRHVKPNVNKSGERKVIFKPIDVCKVAIINNKGEIDRVGYKVDKQGDKTRFFKKTGVEITTETAKSTPKTKLKIAPPEKPKKSVGKSKSV
;
A
#
# COMPACT_ATOMS: atom_id res chain seq x y z
N MET A 1 15.48 -1.78 9.18
CA MET A 1 14.05 -1.41 9.29
C MET A 1 13.26 -2.63 9.73
N LYS A 2 12.31 -2.49 10.67
CA LYS A 2 11.62 -3.63 11.29
C LYS A 2 10.19 -3.89 10.79
N ILE A 3 9.60 -2.88 10.16
CA ILE A 3 8.24 -2.91 9.62
C ILE A 3 8.30 -3.50 8.20
N LEU A 4 7.42 -4.46 7.91
CA LEU A 4 7.24 -5.07 6.60
C LEU A 4 5.85 -4.75 6.04
N ILE A 5 5.66 -5.12 4.77
CA ILE A 5 4.37 -5.02 4.09
C ILE A 5 3.39 -5.98 4.77
N GLY A 6 2.16 -5.52 5.00
CA GLY A 6 1.12 -6.29 5.69
C GLY A 6 1.08 -6.12 7.21
N ASP A 7 2.07 -5.45 7.83
CA ASP A 7 2.00 -5.13 9.25
C ASP A 7 0.89 -4.08 9.52
N GLN A 8 0.13 -4.26 10.61
CA GLN A 8 -0.80 -3.25 11.13
C GLN A 8 -0.05 -2.22 11.97
N VAL A 9 -0.24 -0.93 11.66
CA VAL A 9 0.48 0.15 12.34
C VAL A 9 -0.46 1.27 12.81
N LYS A 10 -0.06 1.95 13.89
CA LYS A 10 -0.69 3.15 14.43
C LYS A 10 0.23 4.34 14.26
N VAL A 11 -0.34 5.49 13.85
CA VAL A 11 0.39 6.74 13.77
C VAL A 11 0.51 7.36 15.16
N MET A 12 1.74 7.58 15.61
CA MET A 12 2.06 8.15 16.93
C MET A 12 2.08 9.68 16.90
N VAL A 13 2.61 10.26 15.82
CA VAL A 13 2.87 11.70 15.70
C VAL A 13 2.52 12.19 14.31
N GLY A 14 1.95 13.40 14.23
CA GLY A 14 1.63 14.09 12.97
C GLY A 14 0.14 14.39 12.83
N LYS A 15 -0.25 14.82 11.62
CA LYS A 15 -1.64 15.20 11.28
C LYS A 15 -2.64 14.08 11.53
N ASP A 16 -2.24 12.84 11.29
CA ASP A 16 -3.08 11.66 11.39
C ASP A 16 -2.86 10.85 12.68
N ARG A 17 -2.41 11.51 13.76
CA ARG A 17 -2.15 10.87 15.06
C ARG A 17 -3.36 10.07 15.54
N GLY A 18 -3.10 8.84 15.99
CA GLY A 18 -4.11 7.93 16.53
C GLY A 18 -4.75 7.02 15.49
N LYS A 19 -4.67 7.34 14.19
CA LYS A 19 -5.19 6.48 13.13
C LYS A 19 -4.38 5.20 13.00
N THR A 20 -5.07 4.12 12.68
CA THR A 20 -4.51 2.80 12.41
C THR A 20 -4.62 2.49 10.92
N GLY A 21 -3.73 1.67 10.40
CA GLY A 21 -3.77 1.26 8.99
C GLY A 21 -2.76 0.18 8.64
N LEU A 22 -2.99 -0.46 7.50
CA LEU A 22 -2.11 -1.48 6.94
C LEU A 22 -0.96 -0.84 6.15
N VAL A 23 0.23 -1.41 6.29
CA VAL A 23 1.39 -1.01 5.48
C VAL A 23 1.29 -1.61 4.09
N THR A 24 1.05 -0.77 3.08
CA THR A 24 0.93 -1.18 1.67
C THR A 24 2.30 -1.32 0.99
N ARG A 25 3.23 -0.42 1.34
CA ARG A 25 4.56 -0.39 0.70
C ARG A 25 5.59 0.16 1.67
N VAL A 26 6.81 -0.39 1.59
CA VAL A 26 7.95 0.02 2.40
C VAL A 26 9.07 0.52 1.49
N LEU A 27 9.71 1.63 1.86
CA LEU A 27 10.88 2.21 1.19
C LEU A 27 12.10 2.13 2.13
N PRO A 28 12.88 1.04 2.07
CA PRO A 28 13.94 0.77 3.05
C PRO A 28 15.08 1.80 3.01
N LYS A 29 15.41 2.32 1.83
CA LYS A 29 16.51 3.27 1.63
C LYS A 29 16.27 4.62 2.31
N SER A 30 15.01 5.05 2.36
CA SER A 30 14.62 6.38 2.85
C SER A 30 13.93 6.34 4.21
N ASN A 31 13.81 5.18 4.85
CA ASN A 31 13.06 5.02 6.10
C ASN A 31 11.61 5.49 6.04
N LEU A 32 10.95 5.26 4.89
CA LEU A 32 9.59 5.71 4.62
C LEU A 32 8.65 4.51 4.42
N VAL A 33 7.39 4.67 4.84
CA VAL A 33 6.33 3.67 4.67
C VAL A 33 5.04 4.29 4.15
N TYR A 34 4.33 3.57 3.30
CA TYR A 34 2.97 3.91 2.87
C TYR A 34 1.98 3.14 3.73
N VAL A 35 1.11 3.88 4.41
CA VAL A 35 0.06 3.33 5.24
C VAL A 35 -1.29 3.69 4.62
N ALA A 36 -2.17 2.71 4.47
CA ALA A 36 -3.49 2.92 3.87
C ALA A 36 -4.30 3.93 4.70
N GLY A 37 -4.90 4.93 4.04
CA GLY A 37 -5.76 5.93 4.69
C GLY A 37 -5.03 7.01 5.49
N VAL A 38 -3.69 7.04 5.48
CA VAL A 38 -2.86 7.96 6.26
C VAL A 38 -2.07 8.89 5.33
N ASN A 39 -1.85 10.13 5.76
CA ASN A 39 -1.07 11.15 5.06
C ASN A 39 -1.63 11.48 3.67
N GLN A 40 -2.93 11.70 3.62
CA GLN A 40 -3.67 12.07 2.42
C GLN A 40 -3.36 13.51 2.01
N THR A 41 -2.94 13.69 0.76
CA THR A 41 -2.73 14.99 0.14
C THR A 41 -3.50 15.08 -1.17
N VAL A 42 -4.01 16.26 -1.46
CA VAL A 42 -4.64 16.56 -2.73
C VAL A 42 -3.57 17.04 -3.71
N ARG A 43 -3.51 16.43 -4.88
CA ARG A 43 -2.71 16.89 -6.02
C ARG A 43 -3.64 17.32 -7.15
N HIS A 44 -3.55 18.60 -7.53
CA HIS A 44 -4.18 19.10 -8.73
C HIS A 44 -3.37 18.63 -9.94
N VAL A 45 -4.01 17.89 -10.85
CA VAL A 45 -3.40 17.42 -12.08
C VAL A 45 -3.83 18.33 -13.21
N LYS A 46 -2.86 18.94 -13.90
CA LYS A 46 -3.11 19.80 -15.05
C LYS A 46 -3.84 19.00 -16.14
N PRO A 47 -4.77 19.63 -16.87
CA PRO A 47 -5.40 19.01 -18.02
C PRO A 47 -4.36 18.62 -19.07
N ASN A 48 -4.66 17.57 -19.83
CA ASN A 48 -3.94 17.20 -21.04
C ASN A 48 -4.94 17.03 -22.20
N VAL A 49 -4.48 16.95 -23.45
CA VAL A 49 -5.34 16.91 -24.65
C VAL A 49 -6.49 15.89 -24.55
N ASN A 50 -6.28 14.77 -23.85
CA ASN A 50 -7.26 13.69 -23.69
C ASN A 50 -8.01 13.68 -22.34
N LYS A 51 -7.67 14.53 -21.37
CA LYS A 51 -8.22 14.48 -20.00
C LYS A 51 -8.34 15.88 -19.40
N SER A 52 -9.53 16.21 -18.92
CA SER A 52 -9.78 17.41 -18.12
C SER A 52 -8.95 17.42 -16.84
N GLY A 53 -8.72 18.62 -16.29
CA GLY A 53 -8.03 18.78 -15.02
C GLY A 53 -8.78 18.07 -13.90
N GLU A 54 -8.06 17.36 -13.04
CA GLU A 54 -8.66 16.54 -11.99
C GLU A 54 -7.97 16.78 -10.65
N ARG A 55 -8.77 16.82 -9.58
CA ARG A 55 -8.29 16.82 -8.20
C ARG A 55 -8.05 15.38 -7.76
N LYS A 56 -6.79 14.93 -7.77
CA LYS A 56 -6.44 13.56 -7.34
C LYS A 56 -6.06 13.51 -5.88
N VAL A 57 -6.67 12.59 -5.16
CA VAL A 57 -6.25 12.22 -3.81
C VAL A 57 -5.06 11.26 -3.92
N ILE A 58 -3.93 11.63 -3.30
CA ILE A 58 -2.74 10.78 -3.23
C ILE A 58 -2.31 10.58 -1.79
N PHE A 59 -1.81 9.39 -1.48
CA PHE A 59 -1.20 9.07 -0.20
C PHE A 59 0.30 9.30 -0.27
N LYS A 60 0.83 10.05 0.69
CA LYS A 60 2.28 10.30 0.81
C LYS A 60 2.88 9.34 1.83
N PRO A 61 4.16 8.97 1.68
CA PRO A 61 4.83 8.16 2.67
C PRO A 61 4.95 8.91 4.01
N ILE A 62 4.98 8.16 5.10
CA ILE A 62 5.29 8.63 6.45
C ILE A 62 6.61 8.02 6.92
N ASP A 63 7.31 8.74 7.77
CA ASP A 63 8.54 8.26 8.40
C ASP A 63 8.25 7.10 9.36
N VAL A 64 9.08 6.07 9.32
CA VAL A 64 9.02 4.89 10.20
C VAL A 64 9.06 5.29 11.68
N CYS A 65 9.74 6.38 12.05
CA CYS A 65 9.80 6.84 13.45
C CYS A 65 8.44 7.33 13.99
N LYS A 66 7.50 7.72 13.10
CA LYS A 66 6.18 8.25 13.47
C LYS A 66 5.10 7.17 13.56
N VAL A 67 5.44 5.92 13.27
CA VAL A 67 4.51 4.79 13.31
C VAL A 67 4.98 3.72 14.27
N ALA A 68 4.04 3.03 14.90
CA ALA A 68 4.31 1.89 15.75
C ALA A 68 3.47 0.70 15.33
N ILE A 69 4.00 -0.51 15.48
CA ILE A 69 3.27 -1.73 15.15
C ILE A 69 2.18 -1.99 16.19
N ILE A 70 1.04 -2.48 15.74
CA ILE A 70 -0.07 -2.93 16.59
C ILE A 70 0.00 -4.45 16.67
N ASN A 71 -0.05 -4.99 17.88
CA ASN A 71 -0.13 -6.42 18.09
C ASN A 71 -1.58 -6.93 17.91
N ASN A 72 -1.77 -8.25 17.91
CA ASN A 72 -3.09 -8.86 17.77
C ASN A 72 -4.08 -8.49 18.90
N LYS A 73 -3.60 -7.89 19.99
CA LYS A 73 -4.41 -7.39 21.11
C LYS A 73 -4.82 -5.92 20.96
N GLY A 74 -4.43 -5.25 19.88
CA GLY A 74 -4.73 -3.83 19.62
C GLY A 74 -3.80 -2.85 20.35
N GLU A 75 -2.75 -3.35 21.01
CA GLU A 75 -1.80 -2.52 21.75
C GLU A 75 -0.58 -2.15 20.89
N ILE A 76 0.03 -1.02 21.23
CA ILE A 76 1.29 -0.58 20.63
C ILE A 76 2.43 -1.48 21.13
N ASP A 77 3.20 -2.04 20.20
CA ASP A 77 4.30 -2.95 20.52
C ASP A 77 5.59 -2.61 19.74
N ARG A 78 6.66 -3.38 19.99
CA ARG A 78 7.94 -3.33 19.30
C ARG A 78 8.27 -4.70 18.74
N VAL A 79 8.94 -4.72 17.59
CA VAL A 79 9.40 -5.97 16.95
C VAL A 79 10.78 -6.39 17.48
N GLY A 80 10.87 -7.64 17.91
CA GLY A 80 12.09 -8.40 18.19
C GLY A 80 12.39 -9.42 17.08
N TYR A 81 13.61 -9.95 17.09
CA TYR A 81 14.04 -11.04 16.21
C TYR A 81 14.54 -12.19 17.07
N LYS A 82 14.12 -13.40 16.74
CA LYS A 82 14.64 -14.64 17.30
C LYS A 82 15.31 -15.42 16.18
N VAL A 83 16.39 -16.13 16.52
CA VAL A 83 17.12 -16.99 15.59
C VAL A 83 16.92 -18.42 16.07
N ASP A 84 16.38 -19.27 15.22
CA ASP A 84 16.21 -20.68 15.53
C ASP A 84 17.53 -21.45 15.35
N LYS A 85 17.59 -22.69 15.83
CA LYS A 85 18.79 -23.55 15.76
C LYS A 85 19.24 -23.83 14.31
N GLN A 86 18.31 -23.71 13.38
CA GLN A 86 18.46 -23.87 11.95
C GLN A 86 18.96 -22.58 11.25
N GLY A 87 19.06 -21.46 11.97
CA GLY A 87 19.49 -20.17 11.45
C GLY A 87 18.38 -19.27 10.92
N ASP A 88 17.13 -19.74 10.93
CA ASP A 88 15.96 -18.98 10.48
C ASP A 88 15.64 -17.83 11.43
N LYS A 89 15.36 -16.65 10.85
CA LYS A 89 15.05 -15.43 11.60
C LYS A 89 13.55 -15.21 11.65
N THR A 90 12.96 -15.44 12.81
CA THR A 90 11.54 -15.17 13.08
C THR A 90 11.39 -13.81 13.75
N ARG A 91 10.30 -13.10 13.39
CA ARG A 91 9.92 -11.82 14.02
C ARG A 91 8.91 -12.11 15.11
N PHE A 92 9.04 -11.44 16.26
CA PHE A 92 8.09 -11.56 17.35
C PHE A 92 7.75 -10.20 17.98
N PHE A 93 6.56 -10.11 18.58
CA PHE A 93 6.12 -8.97 19.37
C PHE A 93 6.76 -9.00 20.75
N LYS A 94 7.46 -7.92 21.15
CA LYS A 94 8.21 -7.91 22.41
C LYS A 94 7.34 -7.98 23.65
N LYS A 95 6.13 -7.40 23.64
CA LYS A 95 5.25 -7.46 24.82
C LYS A 95 4.55 -8.80 24.96
N THR A 96 4.08 -9.38 23.85
CA THR A 96 3.26 -10.60 23.90
C THR A 96 4.05 -11.88 23.67
N GLY A 97 5.27 -11.80 23.13
CA GLY A 97 6.07 -12.95 22.73
C GLY A 97 5.54 -13.69 21.51
N VAL A 98 4.45 -13.22 20.90
CA VAL A 98 3.79 -13.88 19.77
C VAL A 98 4.57 -13.60 18.49
N GLU A 99 4.73 -14.64 17.67
CA GLU A 99 5.39 -14.55 16.37
C GLU A 99 4.54 -13.79 15.34
N ILE A 100 5.21 -12.99 14.52
CA ILE A 100 4.59 -12.20 13.45
C ILE A 100 4.67 -13.01 12.16
N THR A 101 3.64 -13.79 11.88
CA THR A 101 3.47 -14.48 10.60
C THR A 101 3.03 -13.47 9.55
N THR A 102 3.97 -12.96 8.76
CA THR A 102 3.59 -12.34 7.48
C THR A 102 3.27 -13.45 6.51
N GLU A 103 1.99 -13.57 6.15
CA GLU A 103 1.54 -14.38 5.03
C GLU A 103 2.20 -13.86 3.75
N THR A 104 3.40 -14.37 3.49
CA THR A 104 4.06 -14.17 2.21
C THR A 104 3.31 -15.09 1.27
N ALA A 105 2.48 -14.51 0.40
CA ALA A 105 1.75 -15.24 -0.62
C ALA A 105 2.71 -16.23 -1.32
N LYS A 106 2.52 -17.52 -1.05
CA LYS A 106 3.14 -18.60 -1.79
C LYS A 106 2.76 -18.41 -3.26
N SER A 107 3.76 -18.29 -4.14
CA SER A 107 3.71 -18.52 -5.59
C SER A 107 2.40 -18.14 -6.31
N THR A 108 2.35 -16.99 -6.97
CA THR A 108 1.41 -16.81 -8.09
C THR A 108 2.15 -17.09 -9.39
N PRO A 109 1.77 -18.10 -10.20
CA PRO A 109 2.32 -18.25 -11.55
C PRO A 109 1.97 -16.99 -12.36
N LYS A 110 2.95 -16.48 -13.12
CA LYS A 110 2.79 -15.35 -14.05
C LYS A 110 1.80 -15.74 -15.16
N THR A 111 0.50 -15.57 -14.93
CA THR A 111 -0.47 -15.61 -16.03
C THR A 111 -0.54 -14.22 -16.65
N LYS A 112 -0.10 -14.14 -17.91
CA LYS A 112 -0.11 -12.94 -18.76
C LYS A 112 -1.51 -12.30 -18.73
N LEU A 113 -1.59 -11.04 -18.30
CA LEU A 113 -2.72 -10.17 -18.61
C LEU A 113 -2.81 -10.04 -20.14
N LYS A 114 -3.71 -10.79 -20.77
CA LYS A 114 -4.20 -10.47 -22.11
C LYS A 114 -5.04 -9.19 -21.97
N ILE A 115 -4.41 -8.05 -22.23
CA ILE A 115 -5.13 -6.81 -22.49
C ILE A 115 -5.79 -6.99 -23.85
N ALA A 116 -7.11 -7.21 -23.86
CA ALA A 116 -7.90 -7.10 -25.08
C ALA A 116 -7.83 -5.63 -25.55
N PRO A 117 -7.60 -5.35 -26.85
CA PRO A 117 -7.64 -3.99 -27.36
C PRO A 117 -9.07 -3.42 -27.22
N PRO A 118 -9.24 -2.16 -26.81
CA PRO A 118 -10.55 -1.53 -26.81
C PRO A 118 -11.05 -1.39 -28.26
N GLU A 119 -12.23 -1.94 -28.54
CA GLU A 119 -12.92 -1.74 -29.81
C GLU A 119 -13.15 -0.25 -30.07
N LYS A 120 -12.75 0.21 -31.26
CA LYS A 120 -13.01 1.57 -31.75
C LYS A 120 -14.52 1.76 -31.93
N PRO A 121 -15.11 2.90 -31.55
CA PRO A 121 -16.50 3.19 -31.90
C PRO A 121 -16.63 3.31 -33.42
N LYS A 122 -17.52 2.51 -34.02
CA LYS A 122 -17.84 2.58 -35.44
C LYS A 122 -18.45 3.96 -35.74
N LYS A 123 -17.73 4.77 -36.51
CA LYS A 123 -18.31 5.93 -37.23
C LYS A 123 -19.27 5.37 -38.29
N SER A 124 -20.57 5.50 -38.10
CA SER A 124 -21.53 5.48 -39.21
C SER A 124 -21.59 6.88 -39.81
N VAL A 125 -20.71 7.13 -40.78
CA VAL A 125 -20.90 8.22 -41.75
C VAL A 125 -21.88 7.71 -42.79
N GLY A 126 -22.90 8.53 -43.09
CA GLY A 126 -24.04 8.18 -43.92
C GLY A 126 -23.76 7.99 -45.42
N LYS A 127 -24.78 7.43 -46.09
CA LYS A 127 -25.10 7.47 -47.53
C LYS A 127 -26.60 7.20 -47.61
N SER A 128 -27.44 8.20 -47.87
CA SER A 128 -27.87 8.69 -49.18
C SER A 128 -28.90 7.79 -49.89
N LYS A 129 -30.03 8.42 -50.25
CA LYS A 129 -30.97 8.19 -51.37
C LYS A 129 -32.31 7.48 -51.09
N SER A 130 -33.34 8.11 -51.68
CA SER A 130 -34.62 7.58 -52.23
C SER A 130 -35.61 7.01 -51.21
N VAL A 131 -36.91 7.37 -51.18
CA VAL A 131 -37.89 7.79 -52.21
C VAL A 131 -38.83 8.81 -51.58
#